data_AF-A0A6C0HY95-F1
#
_entry.id   AF-A0A6C0HY95-F1
#
_cell.length_a   1.000
_cell.length_b   1.000
_cell.length_c   1.000
_cell.angle_alpha   90.00
_cell.angle_beta   90.00
_cell.angle_gamma   90.00
#
_symmetry.space_group_name_H-M   'P 1'
#
loop_
_entity.id
_entity.type
_entity.pdbx_description
1 polymer ?
#
loop_
_entity_poly.entity_id
_entity_poly.type
_entity_poly.pdbx_seq_one_letter_code
_entity_poly.pdbx_strand_id
1 'polypeptide(L)'
;MDYQLIQELHEIKDGRYIKWLKLDEKKWKNGFVIKVNIEEDGARILVKKGKYLITCIYDESIIYQKLSLDEQLITRIESLL
;
A
#
# COMPACT_ATOMS: atom_id res chain seq x y z
N MET A 1 -11.15 -10.63 -3.17
CA MET A 1 -10.31 -9.58 -3.76
C MET A 1 -8.94 -9.67 -3.10
N ASP A 2 -7.85 -9.72 -3.88
CA ASP A 2 -6.50 -9.93 -3.30
C ASP A 2 -5.89 -8.65 -2.73
N TYR A 3 -6.49 -7.49 -3.03
CA TYR A 3 -6.01 -6.17 -2.65
C TYR A 3 -7.14 -5.37 -2.00
N GLN A 4 -6.76 -4.52 -1.05
CA GLN A 4 -7.62 -3.55 -0.40
C GLN A 4 -7.10 -2.14 -0.68
N LEU A 5 -8.01 -1.19 -0.90
CA LEU A 5 -7.70 0.23 -0.95
C LEU A 5 -7.33 0.70 0.46
N ILE A 6 -6.18 1.34 0.60
CA ILE A 6 -5.76 1.98 1.85
C ILE A 6 -6.42 3.36 1.93
N GLN A 7 -7.22 3.58 2.96
CA GLN A 7 -7.88 4.86 3.24
C GLN A 7 -7.13 5.64 4.32
N GLU A 8 -6.53 4.93 5.28
CA GLU A 8 -5.78 5.54 6.36
C GLU A 8 -4.34 5.00 6.44
N LEU A 9 -3.39 5.89 6.76
CA LEU A 9 -1.96 5.56 6.77
C LEU A 9 -1.63 4.38 7.70
N HIS A 10 -2.34 4.28 8.83
CA HIS A 10 -2.11 3.26 9.84
C HIS A 10 -2.53 1.84 9.38
N GLU A 11 -3.28 1.72 8.27
CA GLU A 11 -3.67 0.43 7.68
C GLU A 11 -2.52 -0.21 6.88
N ILE A 12 -1.47 0.55 6.57
CA ILE A 12 -0.29 0.06 5.87
C ILE A 12 0.50 -0.88 6.78
N LYS A 13 0.83 -2.05 6.25
CA LYS A 13 1.56 -3.10 6.97
C LYS A 13 2.91 -3.35 6.34
N ASP A 14 3.95 -3.35 7.17
CA ASP A 14 5.31 -3.65 6.73
C ASP A 14 5.41 -5.06 6.13
N GLY A 15 6.29 -5.22 5.15
CA GLY A 15 6.48 -6.47 4.41
C GLY A 15 5.34 -6.80 3.43
N ARG A 16 4.27 -6.00 3.36
CA ARG A 16 3.18 -6.24 2.39
C ARG A 16 3.51 -5.67 1.02
N TYR A 17 2.98 -6.32 -0.01
CA TYR A 17 3.10 -5.85 -1.38
C TYR A 17 2.04 -4.77 -1.63
N ILE A 18 2.46 -3.62 -2.11
CA ILE A 18 1.56 -2.52 -2.50
C ILE A 18 1.66 -2.24 -4.00
N LYS A 19 0.57 -1.72 -4.53
CA LYS A 19 0.52 -1.03 -5.82
C LYS A 19 0.01 0.37 -5.56
N TRP A 20 0.61 1.36 -6.19
CA TRP A 20 0.15 2.74 -6.05
C TRP A 20 0.18 3.49 -7.37
N LEU A 21 -0.67 4.49 -7.45
CA LEU A 21 -0.74 5.44 -8.56
C LEU A 21 -0.61 6.84 -7.98
N LYS A 22 0.44 7.56 -8.38
CA LYS A 22 0.59 8.97 -8.04
C LYS A 22 -0.43 9.78 -8.84
N LEU A 23 -1.10 10.76 -8.24
CA LEU A 23 -2.23 11.48 -8.85
C LEU A 23 -1.87 12.21 -10.16
N ASP A 24 -0.61 12.64 -10.31
CA ASP A 24 -0.06 13.30 -11.50
C ASP A 24 0.54 12.32 -12.54
N GLU A 25 0.59 11.02 -12.23
CA GLU A 25 1.16 10.00 -13.10
C GLU A 25 0.08 9.07 -13.68
N LYS A 26 0.31 8.54 -14.88
CA LYS A 26 -0.59 7.57 -15.54
C LYS A 26 -0.18 6.12 -15.32
N LYS A 27 0.89 5.86 -14.55
CA LYS A 27 1.51 4.54 -14.46
C LYS A 27 1.50 4.02 -13.02
N TRP A 28 0.92 2.85 -12.86
CA TRP A 28 0.99 2.10 -11.61
C TRP A 28 2.42 1.69 -11.28
N LYS A 29 2.83 1.96 -10.05
CA LYS A 29 4.06 1.47 -9.43
C LYS A 29 3.72 0.40 -8.40
N ASN A 30 4.72 -0.38 -8.00
CA ASN A 30 4.53 -1.51 -7.11
C ASN A 30 5.82 -1.92 -6.40
N GLY A 31 5.68 -2.64 -5.28
CA GLY A 31 6.78 -3.19 -4.51
C GLY A 31 6.37 -3.57 -3.09
N PHE A 32 7.34 -3.97 -2.27
CA PHE A 32 7.11 -4.36 -0.87
C PHE A 32 7.38 -3.20 0.08
N VAL A 33 6.47 -2.94 1.00
CA VAL A 33 6.64 -1.96 2.07
C VAL A 33 7.79 -2.38 2.97
N ILE A 34 8.74 -1.48 3.19
CA ILE A 34 9.83 -1.66 4.14
C ILE A 34 9.49 -0.99 5.46
N LYS A 35 9.03 0.27 5.38
CA LYS A 35 8.62 1.08 6.52
C LYS A 35 7.83 2.30 6.07
N VAL A 36 7.10 2.89 7.00
CA VAL A 36 6.47 4.20 6.87
C VAL A 36 7.27 5.22 7.70
N ASN A 37 7.61 6.35 7.09
CA ASN A 37 8.17 7.51 7.78
C ASN A 37 7.12 8.64 7.77
N ILE A 38 6.95 9.30 8.90
CA ILE A 38 6.15 10.53 9.01
C ILE A 38 7.13 11.69 9.11
N GLU A 39 7.06 12.60 8.16
CA GLU A 39 7.95 13.76 8.03
C GLU A 39 7.10 15.04 8.10
N GLU A 40 7.73 16.22 8.23
CA GLU A 40 7.01 17.49 8.45
C GLU A 40 6.04 17.84 7.31
N ASP A 41 6.33 17.38 6.09
CA ASP A 41 5.58 17.65 4.87
C ASP A 41 4.67 16.50 4.44
N GLY A 42 4.54 15.44 5.24
CA GLY A 42 3.62 14.33 5.00
C GLY A 42 4.20 12.96 5.26
N ALA A 43 3.48 11.93 4.81
CA ALA A 43 3.89 10.54 5.03
C ALA A 43 4.59 9.94 3.79
N ARG A 44 5.75 9.32 4.02
CA ARG A 44 6.56 8.65 3.00
C ARG A 44 6.65 7.16 3.29
N ILE A 45 6.27 6.34 2.32
CA ILE A 45 6.36 4.88 2.39
C ILE A 45 7.59 4.45 1.61
N LEU A 46 8.55 3.82 2.29
CA LEU A 46 9.72 3.26 1.65
C LEU A 46 9.38 1.89 1.09
N VAL A 47 9.58 1.71 -0.22
CA VAL A 47 9.18 0.51 -0.96
C VAL A 47 10.38 -0.14 -1.63
N LYS A 48 10.53 -1.46 -1.45
CA LYS A 48 11.49 -2.28 -2.20
C LYS A 48 10.90 -2.73 -3.53
N LYS A 49 11.58 -2.43 -4.63
CA LYS A 49 11.27 -2.94 -5.97
C LYS A 49 12.48 -3.62 -6.59
N GLY A 50 12.55 -4.94 -6.45
CA GLY A 50 13.73 -5.72 -6.86
C GLY A 50 14.97 -5.26 -6.09
N LYS A 51 15.94 -4.69 -6.80
CA LYS A 51 17.18 -4.14 -6.22
C LYS A 51 17.07 -2.67 -5.80
N TYR A 52 15.99 -1.99 -6.18
CA TYR A 52 15.82 -0.55 -5.96
C TYR A 52 14.97 -0.26 -4.72
N LEU A 53 15.27 0.86 -4.08
CA LEU A 53 14.41 1.50 -3.09
C LEU A 53 13.72 2.68 -3.75
N ILE A 54 12.40 2.78 -3.55
CA ILE A 54 11.56 3.81 -4.14
C ILE A 54 10.67 4.36 -3.03
N THR A 55 10.47 5.67 -3.01
CA THR A 55 9.54 6.32 -2.08
C THR A 55 8.19 6.49 -2.74
N CYS A 56 7.13 6.10 -2.04
CA CYS A 56 5.75 6.46 -2.33
C CYS A 56 5.33 7.58 -1.38
N ILE A 57 4.89 8.71 -1.92
CA ILE A 57 4.35 9.83 -1.15
C ILE A 57 2.87 9.52 -0.92
N TYR A 58 2.49 9.28 0.33
CA TYR A 58 1.15 8.80 0.69
C TYR A 58 0.06 9.78 0.24
N ASP A 59 0.20 11.05 0.61
CA ASP A 59 -0.80 12.09 0.38
C ASP A 59 -1.04 12.40 -1.11
N GLU A 60 -0.12 11.99 -1.97
CA GLU A 60 -0.19 12.19 -3.43
C GLU A 60 -0.51 10.89 -4.19
N SER A 61 -0.84 9.80 -3.49
CA SER A 61 -0.97 8.46 -4.09
C SER A 61 -2.26 7.75 -3.72
N ILE A 62 -2.88 7.10 -4.70
CA ILE A 62 -3.89 6.06 -4.46
C ILE A 62 -3.16 4.75 -4.22
N ILE A 63 -3.38 4.10 -3.08
CA ILE A 63 -2.60 2.93 -2.66
C ILE A 63 -3.50 1.72 -2.44
N TYR A 64 -3.12 0.60 -3.05
CA TYR A 64 -3.71 -0.71 -2.81
C TYR A 64 -2.68 -1.64 -2.16
N GLN A 65 -3.06 -2.28 -1.07
CA GLN A 65 -2.22 -3.26 -0.36
C GLN A 65 -2.74 -4.68 -0.57
N LYS A 66 -1.83 -5.62 -0.82
CA LYS A 66 -2.17 -7.04 -0.96
C LYS A 66 -2.53 -7.63 0.41
N LEU A 67 -3.72 -8.22 0.48
CA LEU A 67 -4.21 -8.95 1.63
C LEU A 67 -3.49 -10.30 1.78
N SER A 68 -3.31 -10.76 3.03
CA SER A 68 -2.87 -12.11 3.33
C SER A 68 -4.00 -13.08 3.05
N LEU A 69 -3.68 -14.38 3.02
CA LEU A 69 -4.70 -15.42 2.90
C LEU A 69 -5.76 -15.28 4.00
N ASP A 70 -5.33 -15.05 5.25
CA ASP A 70 -6.23 -14.89 6.39
C ASP A 70 -7.13 -13.66 6.24
N GLU A 71 -6.57 -12.51 5.83
CA GLU A 71 -7.34 -11.29 5.59
C GLU A 71 -8.35 -11.47 4.45
N GLN A 72 -7.98 -12.17 3.37
CA GLN A 72 -8.89 -12.48 2.27
C GLN A 72 -10.06 -13.38 2.71
N LEU A 73 -9.79 -14.34 3.60
CA LEU A 73 -10.82 -15.21 4.17
C LEU A 73 -11.81 -14.40 5.02
N ILE A 74 -11.30 -13.52 5.88
CA ILE A 74 -12.12 -12.65 6.73
C ILE A 74 -13.03 -11.76 5.86
N THR A 75 -12.46 -11.04 4.89
CA THR A 75 -13.25 -10.17 3.99
C THR A 75 -14.32 -10.95 3.22
N ARG A 76 -14.04 -12.21 2.86
CA ARG A 76 -15.01 -13.05 2.16
C ARG A 76 -16.18 -13.44 3.05
N ILE A 77 -15.93 -13.73 4.32
CA ILE A 77 -16.99 -14.06 5.28
C ILE A 77 -17.84 -12.82 5.56
N GLU A 78 -17.22 -11.66 5.77
CA GLU A 78 -17.94 -10.38 5.99
C GLU A 78 -18.88 -10.04 4.83
N SER A 79 -18.48 -10.31 3.58
CA SER A 79 -19.32 -10.06 2.41
C SER A 79 -20.55 -10.96 2.27
N LEU A 80 -20.65 -12.02 3.08
CA LEU A 80 -21.76 -12.97 3.09
C LEU A 80 -22.78 -12.71 4.21
N LEU A 81 -22.47 -11.78 5.12
CA LEU A 81 -23.35 -11.32 6.20
C LEU A 81 -24.07 -10.04 5.77
#